data_AF-A0A1U7Y0W7-F1
#
_entry.id   AF-A0A1U7Y0W7-F1
#
_cell.length_a   1.000
_cell.length_b   1.000
_cell.length_c   1.000
_cell.angle_alpha   90.00
_cell.angle_beta   90.00
_cell.angle_gamma   90.00
#
_symmetry.space_group_name_H-M   'P 1'
#
loop_
_entity.id
_entity.type
_entity.pdbx_description
1 polymer ?
#
loop_
_entity_poly.entity_id
_entity_poly.type
_entity_poly.pdbx_seq_one_letter_code
_entity_poly.pdbx_strand_id
1 'polypeptide(L)'
;MLADKNAPNEKAWRQIEKMCLSTNASAIPVVPDSEGTEINPFSVDALAIFIFRVLHRANHPGNLDKSSPNAGCVLLMFYHLYEGKNRQEFESELIERFGSLVRMPLLKPERSPLPDSVRSIIEDGINLYKLHKKSKIGVYKRDICKRESEMGEAIEGYSTWKCRLYLNSIQVPFEFAVKEVLEQLRAIARAEYAAPTSEKRKLGSIVFGAVSLPVPEILGLLNDLAQKDPKVGDFLKDKSLKSCIQKAHLTLAHKRSHDVTAVAKYASFLDQRVPVELAALLFSEKLAALEAEPGSVEGEKVNSENQWPHVTVWTGEGVAVREANTLPQLLSQGKATRIDINPPVTITGNLEFF
;
A
#
# COMPACT_ATOMS: atom_id res chain seq x y z
N MET A 1 -7.27 -23.58 20.84
CA MET A 1 -8.31 -23.23 19.83
C MET A 1 -7.61 -22.52 18.69
N LEU A 2 -7.80 -22.97 17.44
CA LEU A 2 -7.19 -22.36 16.24
C LEU A 2 -8.24 -21.50 15.55
N ALA A 3 -7.90 -20.25 15.23
CA ALA A 3 -8.72 -19.40 14.39
C ALA A 3 -8.17 -19.43 12.96
N ASP A 4 -8.91 -20.05 12.04
CA ASP A 4 -8.60 -20.05 10.62
C ASP A 4 -9.35 -18.90 9.94
N LYS A 5 -8.62 -17.88 9.47
CA LYS A 5 -9.21 -16.68 8.88
C LYS A 5 -8.33 -16.09 7.79
N ASN A 6 -8.93 -15.80 6.64
CA ASN A 6 -8.34 -14.94 5.63
C ASN A 6 -8.20 -13.51 6.17
N ALA A 7 -6.99 -12.97 6.12
CA ALA A 7 -6.67 -11.62 6.55
C ALA A 7 -6.00 -10.86 5.40
N PRO A 8 -6.79 -10.32 4.44
CA PRO A 8 -6.22 -9.87 3.17
C PRO A 8 -5.65 -8.46 3.18
N ASN A 9 -5.97 -7.66 4.21
CA ASN A 9 -5.61 -6.26 4.27
C ASN A 9 -5.30 -5.80 5.69
N GLU A 10 -4.74 -4.59 5.78
CA GLU A 10 -4.28 -4.00 7.04
C GLU A 10 -5.38 -3.89 8.10
N LYS A 11 -6.64 -3.62 7.68
CA LYS A 11 -7.77 -3.55 8.62
C LYS A 11 -7.96 -4.89 9.35
N ALA A 12 -7.85 -6.02 8.64
CA ALA A 12 -7.92 -7.33 9.25
C ALA A 12 -6.72 -7.58 10.18
N TRP A 13 -5.51 -7.18 9.77
CA TRP A 13 -4.30 -7.34 10.58
C TRP A 13 -4.35 -6.57 11.89
N ARG A 14 -4.80 -5.31 11.87
CA ARG A 14 -4.98 -4.51 13.10
C ARG A 14 -5.98 -5.13 14.07
N GLN A 15 -7.03 -5.79 13.57
CA GLN A 15 -7.97 -6.50 14.42
C GLN A 15 -7.34 -7.73 15.09
N ILE A 16 -6.56 -8.50 14.33
CA ILE A 16 -5.82 -9.67 14.84
C ILE A 16 -4.78 -9.21 15.87
N GLU A 17 -4.02 -8.17 15.57
CA GLU A 17 -3.03 -7.57 16.47
C GLU A 17 -3.67 -7.12 17.78
N LYS A 18 -4.78 -6.37 17.72
CA LYS A 18 -5.53 -5.96 18.92
C LYS A 18 -5.99 -7.16 19.75
N MET A 19 -6.45 -8.23 19.10
CA MET A 19 -6.83 -9.47 19.78
C MET A 19 -5.62 -10.13 20.46
N CYS A 20 -4.49 -10.24 19.77
CA CYS A 20 -3.25 -10.77 20.34
C CYS A 20 -2.72 -9.92 21.50
N LEU A 21 -2.88 -8.59 21.47
CA LEU A 21 -2.46 -7.70 22.54
C LEU A 21 -3.37 -7.76 23.78
N SER A 22 -4.66 -8.05 23.58
CA SER A 22 -5.66 -8.10 24.66
C SER A 22 -5.87 -9.51 25.23
N THR A 23 -5.17 -10.50 24.70
CA THR A 23 -5.27 -11.91 25.10
C THR A 23 -3.90 -12.55 25.13
N ASN A 24 -3.80 -13.81 25.57
CA ASN A 24 -2.56 -14.60 25.46
C ASN A 24 -2.44 -15.33 24.10
N ALA A 25 -3.14 -14.87 23.06
CA ALA A 25 -3.09 -15.47 21.74
C ALA A 25 -1.89 -14.95 20.93
N SER A 26 -1.27 -15.82 20.14
CA SER A 26 -0.29 -15.44 19.12
C SER A 26 -0.86 -15.67 17.73
N ALA A 27 -0.54 -14.78 16.79
CA ALA A 27 -0.88 -14.94 15.39
C ALA A 27 0.38 -15.25 14.59
N ILE A 28 0.31 -16.28 13.74
CA ILE A 28 1.38 -16.66 12.83
C ILE A 28 0.79 -16.61 11.41
N PRO A 29 1.21 -15.64 10.57
CA PRO A 29 0.82 -15.59 9.18
C PRO A 29 1.32 -16.85 8.45
N VAL A 30 0.39 -17.54 7.77
CA VAL A 30 0.71 -18.63 6.85
C VAL A 30 0.34 -18.17 5.44
N VAL A 31 1.34 -17.94 4.61
CA VAL A 31 1.16 -17.31 3.29
C VAL A 31 1.57 -18.29 2.21
N PRO A 32 0.73 -18.57 1.20
CA PRO A 32 1.15 -19.34 0.03
C PRO A 32 2.37 -18.71 -0.63
N ASP A 33 3.38 -19.52 -0.91
CA ASP A 33 4.58 -19.06 -1.59
C ASP A 33 4.27 -18.65 -3.03
N SER A 34 4.77 -17.49 -3.44
CA SER A 34 4.47 -16.89 -4.73
C SER A 34 5.43 -15.74 -5.00
N GLU A 35 5.77 -15.56 -6.27
CA GLU A 35 6.63 -14.46 -6.74
C GLU A 35 5.93 -13.11 -6.62
N GLY A 36 4.60 -13.09 -6.62
CA GLY A 36 3.82 -11.87 -6.67
C GLY A 36 3.91 -11.15 -8.00
N THR A 37 3.55 -9.87 -7.97
CA THR A 37 3.68 -8.87 -9.03
C THR A 37 4.09 -7.54 -8.39
N GLU A 38 4.33 -6.51 -9.20
CA GLU A 38 4.62 -5.16 -8.70
C GLU A 38 3.53 -4.57 -7.79
N ILE A 39 2.29 -5.05 -7.88
CA ILE A 39 1.14 -4.47 -7.17
C ILE A 39 0.30 -5.50 -6.40
N ASN A 40 0.70 -6.76 -6.37
CA ASN A 40 -0.01 -7.82 -5.64
C ASN A 40 0.99 -8.86 -5.12
N PRO A 41 0.85 -9.36 -3.87
CA PRO A 41 1.74 -10.38 -3.32
C PRO A 41 1.56 -11.78 -3.92
N PHE A 42 0.56 -11.98 -4.78
CA PHE A 42 0.32 -13.24 -5.47
C PHE A 42 0.46 -13.07 -6.99
N SER A 43 1.17 -14.00 -7.62
CA SER A 43 1.34 -14.06 -9.07
C SER A 43 0.07 -14.57 -9.76
N VAL A 44 -0.01 -14.37 -11.08
CA VAL A 44 -1.09 -14.92 -11.90
C VAL A 44 -1.11 -16.45 -11.84
N ASP A 45 0.06 -17.09 -11.73
CA ASP A 45 0.19 -18.55 -11.50
C ASP A 45 -0.49 -18.99 -10.20
N ALA A 46 -0.26 -18.26 -9.11
CA ALA A 46 -0.87 -18.57 -7.82
C ALA A 46 -2.39 -18.41 -7.87
N LEU A 47 -2.89 -17.33 -8.50
CA LEU A 47 -4.32 -17.12 -8.70
C LEU A 47 -4.95 -18.23 -9.54
N ALA A 48 -4.29 -18.68 -10.62
CA ALA A 48 -4.74 -19.80 -11.43
C ALA A 48 -4.94 -21.07 -10.61
N ILE A 49 -3.99 -21.37 -9.71
CA ILE A 49 -4.09 -22.53 -8.80
C ILE A 49 -5.22 -22.36 -7.78
N PHE A 50 -5.42 -21.16 -7.23
CA PHE A 50 -6.53 -20.92 -6.30
C PHE A 50 -7.89 -21.14 -6.96
N ILE A 51 -8.07 -20.59 -8.16
CA ILE A 51 -9.27 -20.79 -9.00
C ILE A 51 -9.47 -22.27 -9.30
N PHE A 52 -8.43 -22.95 -9.78
CA PHE A 52 -8.48 -24.37 -10.10
C PHE A 52 -8.88 -25.23 -8.89
N ARG A 53 -8.27 -25.00 -7.72
CA ARG A 53 -8.59 -25.75 -6.49
C ARG A 53 -10.04 -25.53 -6.04
N VAL A 54 -10.57 -24.31 -6.17
CA VAL A 54 -11.97 -24.01 -5.82
C VAL A 54 -12.95 -24.67 -6.79
N LEU A 55 -12.68 -24.61 -8.09
CA LEU A 55 -13.56 -25.20 -9.10
C LEU A 55 -13.50 -26.73 -9.14
N HIS A 56 -12.52 -27.35 -8.49
CA HIS A 56 -12.43 -28.81 -8.36
C HIS A 56 -12.78 -29.37 -6.98
N ARG A 57 -12.98 -28.53 -5.96
CA ARG A 57 -13.43 -28.99 -4.64
C ARG A 57 -14.96 -29.05 -4.56
N ALA A 58 -15.48 -29.71 -3.52
CA ALA A 58 -16.90 -29.80 -3.23
C ALA A 58 -17.15 -29.69 -1.72
N ASN A 59 -18.36 -29.29 -1.33
CA ASN A 59 -18.82 -29.20 0.04
C ASN A 59 -18.01 -28.22 0.91
N HIS A 60 -17.57 -27.11 0.33
CA HIS A 60 -16.83 -26.11 1.09
C HIS A 60 -17.78 -25.30 2.00
N PRO A 61 -17.47 -25.09 3.28
CA PRO A 61 -18.25 -24.19 4.15
C PRO A 61 -18.41 -22.80 3.53
N GLY A 62 -19.65 -22.34 3.33
CA GLY A 62 -19.94 -21.07 2.64
C GLY A 62 -20.03 -21.17 1.11
N ASN A 63 -20.13 -22.38 0.56
CA ASN A 63 -20.47 -22.68 -0.85
C ASN A 63 -19.53 -22.04 -1.89
N LEU A 64 -18.27 -21.79 -1.54
CA LEU A 64 -17.23 -21.39 -2.49
C LEU A 64 -16.54 -22.64 -3.02
N ASP A 65 -17.18 -23.36 -3.93
CA ASP A 65 -16.67 -24.59 -4.55
C ASP A 65 -17.19 -24.75 -5.98
N LYS A 66 -17.05 -25.94 -6.58
CA LYS A 66 -17.49 -26.23 -7.95
C LYS A 66 -18.98 -26.01 -8.21
N SER A 67 -19.81 -26.01 -7.17
CA SER A 67 -21.25 -25.74 -7.28
C SER A 67 -21.59 -24.25 -7.21
N SER A 68 -20.59 -23.41 -6.93
CA SER A 68 -20.77 -21.98 -6.79
C SER A 68 -20.94 -21.32 -8.17
N PRO A 69 -22.04 -20.58 -8.41
CA PRO A 69 -22.29 -19.95 -9.70
C PRO A 69 -21.30 -18.80 -9.99
N ASN A 70 -20.59 -18.30 -8.98
CA ASN A 70 -19.71 -17.12 -9.09
C ASN A 70 -18.34 -17.30 -8.40
N ALA A 71 -17.86 -18.55 -8.25
CA ALA A 71 -16.58 -18.84 -7.60
C ALA A 71 -15.41 -18.02 -8.14
N GLY A 72 -15.33 -17.88 -9.47
CA GLY A 72 -14.28 -17.10 -10.14
C GLY A 72 -14.27 -15.63 -9.72
N CYS A 73 -15.44 -14.98 -9.67
CA CYS A 73 -15.52 -13.58 -9.26
C CYS A 73 -15.29 -13.35 -7.77
N VAL A 74 -15.73 -14.28 -6.92
CA VAL A 74 -15.39 -14.22 -5.49
C VAL A 74 -13.88 -14.30 -5.29
N LEU A 75 -13.18 -15.16 -6.04
CA LEU A 75 -11.72 -15.24 -6.00
C LEU A 75 -11.03 -14.00 -6.54
N LEU A 76 -11.52 -13.42 -7.64
CA LEU A 76 -11.02 -12.14 -8.15
C LEU A 76 -11.22 -11.03 -7.11
N MET A 77 -12.38 -10.98 -6.44
CA MET A 77 -12.61 -10.05 -5.34
C MET A 77 -11.56 -10.21 -4.23
N PHE A 78 -11.32 -11.45 -3.77
CA PHE A 78 -10.29 -11.71 -2.76
C PHE A 78 -8.90 -11.31 -3.24
N TYR A 79 -8.52 -11.64 -4.47
CA TYR A 79 -7.23 -11.24 -5.06
C TYR A 79 -7.04 -9.71 -5.03
N HIS A 80 -8.09 -8.95 -5.32
CA HIS A 80 -8.05 -7.48 -5.27
C HIS A 80 -8.03 -6.89 -3.86
N LEU A 81 -8.38 -7.66 -2.82
CA LEU A 81 -8.20 -7.20 -1.43
C LEU A 81 -6.73 -7.10 -1.03
N TYR A 82 -5.84 -7.81 -1.73
CA TYR A 82 -4.39 -7.78 -1.56
C TYR A 82 -3.68 -6.76 -2.47
N GLU A 83 -4.41 -6.04 -3.33
CA GLU A 83 -3.83 -5.07 -4.27
C GLU A 83 -3.20 -3.87 -3.54
N GLY A 84 -2.05 -3.41 -4.05
CA GLY A 84 -1.35 -2.22 -3.58
C GLY A 84 -0.04 -2.48 -2.84
N LYS A 85 0.38 -3.75 -2.74
CA LYS A 85 1.68 -4.17 -2.19
C LYS A 85 2.29 -5.26 -3.06
N ASN A 86 3.59 -5.20 -3.32
CA ASN A 86 4.31 -6.33 -3.91
C ASN A 86 4.58 -7.42 -2.86
N ARG A 87 5.15 -8.56 -3.28
CA ARG A 87 5.43 -9.71 -2.39
C ARG A 87 6.29 -9.33 -1.19
N GLN A 88 7.39 -8.62 -1.44
CA GLN A 88 8.36 -8.25 -0.42
C GLN A 88 7.74 -7.32 0.63
N GLU A 89 6.99 -6.30 0.19
CA GLU A 89 6.29 -5.36 1.08
C GLU A 89 5.28 -6.10 1.96
N PHE A 90 4.49 -6.99 1.36
CA PHE A 90 3.47 -7.77 2.05
C PHE A 90 4.05 -8.67 3.14
N GLU A 91 5.09 -9.45 2.82
CA GLU A 91 5.73 -10.33 3.79
C GLU A 91 6.46 -9.55 4.88
N SER A 92 7.14 -8.47 4.52
CA SER A 92 7.88 -7.64 5.49
C SER A 92 6.95 -7.08 6.56
N GLU A 93 5.79 -6.56 6.16
CA GLU A 93 4.82 -6.02 7.11
C GLU A 93 4.18 -7.11 7.99
N LEU A 94 3.92 -8.30 7.45
CA LEU A 94 3.44 -9.42 8.25
C LEU A 94 4.47 -9.88 9.28
N ILE A 95 5.73 -10.03 8.89
CA ILE A 95 6.83 -10.39 9.79
C ILE A 95 6.99 -9.33 10.87
N GLU A 96 6.90 -8.06 10.52
CA GLU A 96 7.05 -6.98 11.47
C GLU A 96 5.93 -6.96 12.52
N ARG A 97 4.67 -7.09 12.07
CA ARG A 97 3.50 -7.08 12.96
C ARG A 97 3.45 -8.33 13.85
N PHE A 98 3.76 -9.50 13.30
CA PHE A 98 3.53 -10.79 13.95
C PHE A 98 4.80 -11.52 14.38
N GLY A 99 5.97 -10.94 14.11
CA GLY A 99 7.30 -11.44 14.50
C GLY A 99 7.83 -12.60 13.65
N SER A 100 6.97 -13.31 12.93
CA SER A 100 7.31 -14.46 12.10
C SER A 100 6.35 -14.58 10.93
N LEU A 101 6.72 -15.37 9.92
CA LEU A 101 5.88 -15.70 8.77
C LEU A 101 6.24 -17.09 8.29
N VAL A 102 5.22 -17.90 8.01
CA VAL A 102 5.36 -19.23 7.44
C VAL A 102 5.01 -19.16 5.95
N ARG A 103 5.93 -19.61 5.11
CA ARG A 103 5.67 -19.76 3.66
C ARG A 103 5.16 -21.16 3.40
N MET A 104 3.95 -21.27 2.87
CA MET A 104 3.36 -22.54 2.46
C MET A 104 3.72 -22.80 0.99
N PRO A 105 4.54 -23.82 0.66
CA PRO A 105 4.86 -24.14 -0.72
C PRO A 105 3.60 -24.32 -1.57
N LEU A 106 3.55 -23.64 -2.71
CA LEU A 106 2.38 -23.67 -3.61
C LEU A 106 2.76 -24.14 -5.01
N LEU A 107 3.78 -23.50 -5.60
CA LEU A 107 4.24 -23.70 -6.96
C LEU A 107 5.63 -24.33 -6.96
N LYS A 108 5.89 -25.23 -7.91
CA LYS A 108 7.25 -25.74 -8.14
C LYS A 108 8.14 -24.63 -8.73
N PRO A 109 9.41 -24.53 -8.29
CA PRO A 109 10.31 -23.49 -8.77
C PRO A 109 10.63 -23.64 -10.27
N GLU A 110 10.88 -24.86 -10.75
CA GLU A 110 11.27 -25.14 -12.14
C GLU A 110 10.06 -25.38 -13.07
N ARG A 111 8.94 -24.69 -12.83
CA ARG A 111 7.75 -24.82 -13.66
C ARG A 111 7.90 -24.10 -14.99
N SER A 112 7.28 -24.65 -16.04
CA SER A 112 7.06 -23.90 -17.29
C SER A 112 6.09 -22.74 -17.04
N PRO A 113 6.05 -21.71 -17.92
CA PRO A 113 5.06 -20.63 -17.82
C PRO A 113 3.63 -21.14 -18.01
N LEU A 114 2.64 -20.43 -17.44
CA LEU A 114 1.23 -20.65 -17.75
C LEU A 114 0.99 -20.65 -19.27
N PRO A 115 0.19 -21.60 -19.80
CA PRO A 115 -0.30 -21.53 -21.16
C PRO A 115 -0.97 -20.18 -21.45
N ASP A 116 -0.68 -19.58 -22.60
CA ASP A 116 -1.18 -18.24 -22.95
C ASP A 116 -2.71 -18.13 -22.89
N SER A 117 -3.41 -19.20 -23.27
CA SER A 117 -4.87 -19.27 -23.17
C SER A 117 -5.36 -19.11 -21.73
N VAL A 118 -4.70 -19.76 -20.77
CA VAL A 118 -5.03 -19.69 -19.36
C VAL A 118 -4.68 -18.31 -18.79
N ARG A 119 -3.48 -17.82 -19.08
CA ARG A 119 -3.01 -16.52 -18.62
C ARG A 119 -3.96 -15.40 -19.07
N SER A 120 -4.28 -15.37 -20.36
CA SER A 120 -5.14 -14.36 -20.97
C SER A 120 -6.52 -14.29 -20.32
N ILE A 121 -7.17 -15.44 -20.09
CA ILE A 121 -8.49 -15.49 -19.42
C ILE A 121 -8.43 -14.91 -18.01
N ILE A 122 -7.39 -15.22 -17.24
CA ILE A 122 -7.25 -14.74 -15.86
C ILE A 122 -6.96 -13.23 -15.85
N GLU A 123 -6.08 -12.76 -16.74
CA GLU A 123 -5.74 -11.34 -16.87
C GLU A 123 -6.95 -10.52 -17.32
N ASP A 124 -7.73 -11.02 -18.27
CA ASP A 124 -9.01 -10.41 -18.68
C ASP A 124 -9.98 -10.32 -17.50
N GLY A 125 -10.11 -11.39 -16.71
CA GLY A 125 -10.92 -11.40 -15.48
C GLY A 125 -10.47 -10.34 -14.46
N ILE A 126 -9.16 -10.22 -14.24
CA ILE A 126 -8.57 -9.18 -13.37
C ILE A 126 -8.95 -7.79 -13.89
N ASN A 127 -8.75 -7.52 -15.18
CA ASN A 127 -9.02 -6.22 -15.80
C ASN A 127 -10.50 -5.84 -15.73
N LEU A 128 -11.40 -6.79 -16.01
CA LEU A 128 -12.84 -6.60 -15.88
C LEU A 128 -13.26 -6.25 -14.46
N TYR A 129 -12.72 -6.95 -13.46
CA TYR A 129 -13.03 -6.67 -12.06
C TYR A 129 -12.57 -5.25 -11.66
N LYS A 130 -11.41 -4.79 -12.15
CA LYS A 130 -10.94 -3.41 -11.92
C LYS A 130 -11.88 -2.37 -12.53
N LEU A 131 -12.42 -2.62 -13.72
CA LEU A 131 -13.40 -1.74 -14.37
C LEU A 131 -14.72 -1.69 -13.59
N HIS A 132 -15.15 -2.83 -13.04
CA HIS A 132 -16.33 -2.88 -12.17
C HIS A 132 -16.15 -2.01 -10.91
N LYS A 133 -15.01 -2.13 -10.21
CA LYS A 133 -14.73 -1.37 -8.99
C LYS A 133 -14.72 0.16 -9.22
N LYS A 134 -14.32 0.60 -10.42
CA LYS A 134 -14.27 2.03 -10.79
C LYS A 134 -15.62 2.60 -11.25
N SER A 135 -16.60 1.77 -11.61
CA SER A 135 -17.89 2.24 -12.11
C SER A 135 -18.91 2.36 -10.97
N LYS A 136 -19.35 3.59 -10.65
CA LYS A 136 -20.45 3.86 -9.70
C LYS A 136 -21.86 3.52 -10.24
N ILE A 137 -21.94 2.95 -11.45
CA ILE A 137 -23.17 2.81 -12.22
C ILE A 137 -23.43 1.32 -12.47
N GLY A 138 -24.59 0.82 -12.02
CA GLY A 138 -25.03 -0.58 -12.12
C GLY A 138 -25.28 -1.13 -13.54
N VAL A 139 -24.78 -0.46 -14.58
CA VAL A 139 -24.93 -0.83 -15.99
C VAL A 139 -24.15 -2.11 -16.34
N TYR A 140 -23.07 -2.42 -15.60
CA TYR A 140 -22.22 -3.59 -15.88
C TYR A 140 -22.64 -4.89 -15.17
N LYS A 141 -23.72 -4.90 -14.38
CA LYS A 141 -24.10 -6.10 -13.61
C LYS A 141 -24.44 -7.30 -14.50
N ARG A 142 -25.05 -7.06 -15.68
CA ARG A 142 -25.34 -8.09 -16.69
C ARG A 142 -24.09 -8.52 -17.46
N ASP A 143 -23.21 -7.58 -17.81
CA ASP A 143 -21.96 -7.89 -18.49
C ASP A 143 -21.00 -8.67 -17.59
N ILE A 144 -21.01 -8.39 -16.28
CA ILE A 144 -20.25 -9.15 -15.28
C ILE A 144 -20.80 -10.54 -15.11
N CYS A 145 -22.12 -10.73 -14.92
CA CYS A 145 -22.69 -12.08 -14.84
C CYS A 145 -22.51 -12.87 -16.15
N LYS A 146 -22.55 -12.20 -17.31
CA LYS A 146 -22.24 -12.81 -18.60
C LYS A 146 -20.76 -13.16 -18.73
N ARG A 147 -19.84 -12.27 -18.34
CA ARG A 147 -18.40 -12.55 -18.36
C ARG A 147 -17.98 -13.55 -17.28
N GLU A 148 -18.71 -13.63 -16.17
CA GLU A 148 -18.61 -14.66 -15.13
C GLU A 148 -19.04 -16.01 -15.67
N SER A 149 -20.14 -16.06 -16.44
CA SER A 149 -20.53 -17.25 -17.18
C SER A 149 -19.48 -17.59 -18.23
N GLU A 150 -18.95 -16.62 -18.98
CA GLU A 150 -17.88 -16.85 -19.97
C GLU A 150 -16.55 -17.27 -19.33
N MET A 151 -16.18 -16.72 -18.16
CA MET A 151 -14.98 -17.12 -17.41
C MET A 151 -15.21 -18.46 -16.72
N GLY A 152 -16.41 -18.70 -16.20
CA GLY A 152 -16.87 -19.97 -15.67
C GLY A 152 -16.89 -21.06 -16.74
N GLU A 153 -17.42 -20.79 -17.92
CA GLU A 153 -17.45 -21.66 -19.10
C GLU A 153 -16.09 -21.77 -19.78
N ALA A 154 -15.21 -20.76 -19.70
CA ALA A 154 -13.84 -20.85 -20.19
C ALA A 154 -12.95 -21.62 -19.20
N ILE A 155 -13.23 -21.53 -17.89
CA ILE A 155 -12.55 -22.32 -16.86
C ILE A 155 -13.12 -23.74 -16.72
N GLU A 156 -14.42 -23.94 -16.92
CA GLU A 156 -15.06 -25.24 -17.06
C GLU A 156 -14.74 -25.83 -18.46
N GLY A 157 -14.57 -24.95 -19.45
CA GLY A 157 -13.92 -25.13 -20.74
C GLY A 157 -12.39 -25.21 -20.70
N TYR A 158 -11.77 -25.30 -19.50
CA TYR A 158 -10.41 -25.87 -19.31
C TYR A 158 -10.34 -27.34 -19.75
N SER A 159 -11.40 -27.88 -20.34
CA SER A 159 -11.56 -29.19 -20.93
C SER A 159 -10.62 -29.50 -22.11
N THR A 160 -9.53 -28.76 -22.31
CA THR A 160 -8.32 -29.44 -22.79
C THR A 160 -7.63 -30.06 -21.58
N TRP A 161 -7.72 -31.38 -21.46
CA TRP A 161 -6.94 -32.23 -20.55
C TRP A 161 -5.52 -31.73 -20.27
N LYS A 162 -4.87 -31.10 -21.26
CA LYS A 162 -3.56 -30.41 -21.17
C LYS A 162 -3.48 -29.31 -20.10
N CYS A 163 -4.47 -28.43 -19.96
CA CYS A 163 -4.43 -27.34 -18.96
C CYS A 163 -4.57 -27.89 -17.53
N ARG A 164 -5.45 -28.87 -17.33
CA ARG A 164 -5.59 -29.59 -16.06
C ARG A 164 -4.32 -30.35 -15.69
N LEU A 165 -3.70 -31.04 -16.65
CA LEU A 165 -2.43 -31.72 -16.42
C LEU A 165 -1.32 -30.73 -16.05
N TYR A 166 -1.24 -29.61 -16.75
CA TYR A 166 -0.27 -28.57 -16.46
C TYR A 166 -0.48 -27.97 -15.05
N LEU A 167 -1.70 -27.53 -14.70
CA LEU A 167 -1.94 -26.98 -13.36
C LEU A 167 -1.70 -28.00 -12.25
N ASN A 168 -1.99 -29.28 -12.48
CA ASN A 168 -1.61 -30.34 -11.54
C ASN A 168 -0.09 -30.54 -11.47
N SER A 169 0.64 -30.40 -12.59
CA SER A 169 2.07 -30.66 -12.64
C SER A 169 2.91 -29.58 -11.96
N ILE A 170 2.45 -28.32 -11.96
CA ILE A 170 3.18 -27.19 -11.36
C ILE A 170 2.94 -27.02 -9.86
N GLN A 171 1.95 -27.70 -9.28
CA GLN A 171 1.64 -27.59 -7.86
C GLN A 171 2.63 -28.40 -7.02
N VAL A 172 3.00 -27.86 -5.86
CA VAL A 172 3.65 -28.63 -4.80
C VAL A 172 2.63 -29.62 -4.20
N PRO A 173 2.99 -30.91 -4.00
CA PRO A 173 2.11 -31.88 -3.36
C PRO A 173 1.63 -31.41 -1.99
N PHE A 174 0.34 -31.65 -1.68
CA PHE A 174 -0.27 -31.18 -0.43
C PHE A 174 0.45 -31.70 0.81
N GLU A 175 0.78 -32.99 0.84
CA GLU A 175 1.48 -33.60 1.98
C GLU A 175 2.86 -32.97 2.23
N PHE A 176 3.58 -32.62 1.16
CA PHE A 176 4.84 -31.91 1.25
C PHE A 176 4.64 -30.49 1.81
N ALA A 177 3.67 -29.74 1.28
CA ALA A 177 3.37 -28.40 1.78
C ALA A 177 2.98 -28.41 3.28
N VAL A 178 2.18 -29.39 3.71
CA VAL A 178 1.81 -29.58 5.13
C VAL A 178 3.04 -29.88 5.98
N LYS A 179 3.93 -30.77 5.52
CA LYS A 179 5.16 -31.09 6.23
C LYS A 179 6.05 -29.86 6.43
N GLU A 180 6.28 -29.08 5.37
CA GLU A 180 7.09 -27.86 5.42
C GLU A 180 6.49 -26.79 6.34
N VAL A 181 5.17 -26.59 6.28
CA VAL A 181 4.46 -25.66 7.18
C VAL A 181 4.60 -26.10 8.64
N LEU A 182 4.46 -27.39 8.93
CA LEU A 182 4.61 -27.93 10.28
C LEU A 182 6.04 -27.78 10.81
N GLU A 183 7.05 -27.98 9.96
CA GLU A 183 8.45 -27.79 10.34
C GLU A 183 8.76 -26.33 10.66
N GLN A 184 8.32 -25.39 9.82
CA GLN A 184 8.45 -23.95 10.08
C GLN A 184 7.74 -23.53 11.38
N LEU A 185 6.50 -24.00 11.60
CA LEU A 185 5.75 -23.71 12.83
C LEU A 185 6.45 -24.27 14.08
N ARG A 186 7.04 -25.48 14.00
CA ARG A 186 7.82 -26.06 15.11
C ARG A 186 9.08 -25.24 15.40
N ALA A 187 9.79 -24.76 14.37
CA ALA A 187 10.96 -23.90 14.55
C ALA A 187 10.59 -22.58 15.25
N ILE A 188 9.47 -21.95 14.85
CA ILE A 188 8.93 -20.75 15.51
C ILE A 188 8.58 -21.05 16.97
N ALA A 189 7.89 -22.17 17.24
CA ALA A 189 7.50 -22.56 18.60
C ALA A 189 8.70 -22.82 19.53
N ARG A 190 9.84 -23.23 18.99
CA ARG A 190 11.10 -23.43 19.74
C ARG A 190 11.92 -22.15 19.93
N ALA A 191 11.44 -21.01 19.42
CA ALA A 191 12.18 -19.75 19.38
C ALA A 191 13.53 -19.84 18.64
N GLU A 192 13.71 -20.85 17.77
CA GLU A 192 14.85 -20.95 16.84
C GLU A 192 14.79 -19.85 15.76
N TYR A 193 13.64 -19.16 15.67
CA TYR A 193 13.44 -17.94 14.90
C TYR A 193 13.52 -16.72 15.83
N ALA A 194 14.58 -15.91 15.70
CA ALA A 194 14.71 -14.66 16.45
C ALA A 194 13.70 -13.64 15.93
N ALA A 195 12.54 -13.52 16.58
CA ALA A 195 11.61 -12.44 16.32
C ALA A 195 12.28 -11.09 16.66
N PRO A 196 12.05 -10.03 15.87
CA PRO A 196 12.39 -8.67 16.29
C PRO A 196 11.77 -8.39 17.66
N THR A 197 12.58 -7.92 18.61
CA THR A 197 12.13 -7.51 19.94
C THR A 197 10.99 -6.50 19.85
N SER A 198 10.11 -6.47 20.85
CA SER A 198 8.88 -5.66 20.91
C SER A 198 9.08 -4.16 20.64
N GLU A 199 10.30 -3.62 20.78
CA GLU A 199 10.64 -2.24 20.40
C GLU A 199 10.66 -2.02 18.87
N LYS A 200 11.00 -3.04 18.08
CA LYS A 200 10.99 -2.97 16.60
C LYS A 200 9.58 -3.00 16.00
N ARG A 201 8.53 -3.32 16.77
CA ARG A 201 7.12 -3.32 16.31
C ARG A 201 6.58 -1.93 15.99
N LYS A 202 7.29 -0.84 16.36
CA LYS A 202 6.92 0.54 15.99
C LYS A 202 7.53 1.02 14.66
N LEU A 203 8.44 0.27 14.05
CA LEU A 203 9.38 0.81 13.06
C LEU A 203 9.03 0.58 11.58
N GLY A 204 8.01 -0.21 11.24
CA GLY A 204 7.61 -0.43 9.84
C GLY A 204 6.11 -0.36 9.58
N SER A 205 5.35 0.16 10.55
CA SER A 205 4.28 1.11 10.23
C SER A 205 4.82 2.43 9.65
N ILE A 206 6.13 2.69 9.74
CA ILE A 206 6.75 3.92 9.25
C ILE A 206 6.81 3.88 7.71
N VAL A 207 5.93 4.69 7.12
CA VAL A 207 5.84 4.95 5.68
C VAL A 207 6.81 6.05 5.28
N PHE A 208 7.00 7.07 6.12
CA PHE A 208 7.91 8.18 5.87
C PHE A 208 8.34 8.90 7.16
N GLY A 209 9.47 9.59 7.09
CA GLY A 209 9.93 10.55 8.11
C GLY A 209 9.63 11.97 7.66
N ALA A 210 9.12 12.80 8.57
CA ALA A 210 8.78 14.19 8.27
C ALA A 210 8.90 15.10 9.49
N VAL A 211 9.07 16.40 9.25
CA VAL A 211 8.91 17.42 10.30
C VAL A 211 7.45 17.85 10.33
N SER A 212 6.76 17.53 11.42
CA SER A 212 5.36 17.86 11.69
C SER A 212 5.27 19.32 12.15
N LEU A 213 4.61 20.17 11.35
CA LEU A 213 4.56 21.62 11.56
C LEU A 213 3.24 22.05 12.20
N PRO A 214 3.24 23.04 13.11
CA PRO A 214 2.02 23.58 13.70
C PRO A 214 1.11 24.21 12.64
N VAL A 215 -0.06 23.59 12.43
CA VAL A 215 -1.10 24.09 11.51
C VAL A 215 -1.49 25.56 11.77
N PRO A 216 -1.63 26.04 13.02
CA PRO A 216 -1.94 27.46 13.26
C PRO A 216 -0.90 28.42 12.70
N GLU A 217 0.38 28.07 12.75
CA GLU A 217 1.47 28.92 12.23
C GLU A 217 1.48 28.92 10.70
N ILE A 218 1.26 27.76 10.07
CA ILE A 218 1.11 27.65 8.61
C ILE A 218 -0.08 28.47 8.11
N LEU A 219 -1.23 28.37 8.80
CA LEU A 219 -2.42 29.17 8.47
C LEU A 219 -2.17 30.67 8.68
N GLY A 220 -1.44 31.05 9.73
CA GLY A 220 -1.02 32.43 9.97
C GLY A 220 -0.21 32.98 8.80
N LEU A 221 0.84 32.24 8.39
CA LEU A 221 1.68 32.62 7.24
C LEU A 221 0.88 32.77 5.94
N LEU A 222 -0.02 31.83 5.64
CA LEU A 222 -0.84 31.91 4.43
C LEU A 222 -1.80 33.12 4.44
N ASN A 223 -2.35 33.47 5.60
CA ASN A 223 -3.18 34.67 5.74
C ASN A 223 -2.36 35.95 5.55
N ASP A 224 -1.15 36.00 6.12
CA ASP A 224 -0.25 37.15 5.94
C ASP A 224 0.16 37.33 4.48
N LEU A 225 0.44 36.22 3.77
CA LEU A 225 0.73 36.24 2.34
C LEU A 225 -0.49 36.70 1.53
N ALA A 226 -1.69 36.24 1.86
CA ALA A 226 -2.93 36.67 1.21
C ALA A 226 -3.21 38.17 1.36
N GLN A 227 -2.81 38.78 2.47
CA GLN A 227 -2.93 40.22 2.70
C GLN A 227 -1.89 41.03 1.92
N LYS A 228 -0.70 40.46 1.68
CA LYS A 228 0.42 41.15 1.02
C LYS A 228 0.39 41.00 -0.50
N ASP A 229 -0.07 39.86 -1.02
CA ASP A 229 -0.11 39.58 -2.45
C ASP A 229 -1.55 39.26 -2.91
N PRO A 230 -2.15 40.11 -3.77
CA PRO A 230 -3.50 39.90 -4.27
C PRO A 230 -3.72 38.55 -4.97
N LYS A 231 -2.71 38.00 -5.66
CA LYS A 231 -2.82 36.70 -6.35
C LYS A 231 -2.97 35.57 -5.35
N VAL A 232 -2.28 35.66 -4.22
CA VAL A 232 -2.42 34.70 -3.11
C VAL A 232 -3.80 34.85 -2.48
N GLY A 233 -4.24 36.08 -2.22
CA GLY A 233 -5.58 36.36 -1.71
C GLY A 233 -6.68 35.77 -2.58
N ASP A 234 -6.64 36.04 -3.89
CA ASP A 234 -7.59 35.53 -4.87
C ASP A 234 -7.55 34.00 -4.96
N PHE A 235 -6.36 33.41 -4.92
CA PHE A 235 -6.22 31.96 -4.94
C PHE A 235 -6.84 31.31 -3.70
N LEU A 236 -6.62 31.84 -2.49
CA LEU A 236 -7.03 31.18 -1.24
C LEU A 236 -8.50 31.41 -0.87
N LYS A 237 -9.15 32.45 -1.42
CA LYS A 237 -10.48 32.94 -1.02
C LYS A 237 -11.56 31.86 -0.87
N ASP A 238 -11.63 30.91 -1.79
CA ASP A 238 -12.70 29.90 -1.83
C ASP A 238 -12.25 28.50 -1.37
N LYS A 239 -11.02 28.38 -0.85
CA LYS A 239 -10.39 27.07 -0.61
C LYS A 239 -10.58 26.51 0.80
N SER A 240 -11.29 27.22 1.69
CA SER A 240 -11.62 26.78 3.05
C SER A 240 -10.45 26.10 3.79
N LEU A 241 -9.27 26.75 3.78
CA LEU A 241 -8.00 26.16 4.22
C LEU A 241 -8.03 25.55 5.63
N LYS A 242 -8.79 26.14 6.55
CA LYS A 242 -8.97 25.62 7.92
C LYS A 242 -9.57 24.21 7.95
N SER A 243 -10.42 23.88 6.98
CA SER A 243 -11.00 22.53 6.85
C SER A 243 -10.11 21.57 6.06
N CYS A 244 -9.25 22.09 5.17
CA CYS A 244 -8.40 21.30 4.30
C CYS A 244 -7.07 20.90 4.95
N ILE A 245 -6.45 21.79 5.73
CA ILE A 245 -5.15 21.56 6.37
C ILE A 245 -5.38 20.97 7.76
N GLN A 246 -5.56 19.65 7.83
CA GLN A 246 -5.63 18.94 9.11
C GLN A 246 -4.25 18.60 9.69
N LYS A 247 -3.25 18.48 8.80
CA LYS A 247 -1.85 18.24 9.14
C LYS A 247 -0.98 18.99 8.14
N ALA A 248 0.10 19.59 8.62
CA ALA A 248 1.15 20.19 7.79
C ALA A 248 2.46 19.51 8.14
N HIS A 249 3.20 19.04 7.16
CA HIS A 249 4.49 18.40 7.39
C HIS A 249 5.43 18.60 6.20
N LEU A 250 6.72 18.70 6.50
CA LEU A 250 7.79 18.65 5.52
C LEU A 250 8.29 17.20 5.45
N THR A 251 8.02 16.51 4.33
CA THR A 251 8.52 15.14 4.14
C THR A 251 10.03 15.16 3.94
N LEU A 252 10.76 14.38 4.76
CA LEU A 252 12.21 14.23 4.66
C LEU A 252 12.57 13.02 3.80
N ALA A 253 11.95 11.86 4.05
CA ALA A 253 12.09 10.71 3.18
C ALA A 253 10.86 9.82 3.23
N HIS A 254 10.44 9.33 2.06
CA HIS A 254 9.37 8.36 1.94
C HIS A 254 9.92 6.98 1.55
N LYS A 255 9.50 5.91 2.24
CA LYS A 255 10.00 4.54 2.06
C LYS A 255 9.91 4.06 0.61
N ARG A 256 8.81 4.39 -0.09
CA ARG A 256 8.63 4.05 -1.52
C ARG A 256 9.58 4.76 -2.48
N SER A 257 10.02 5.98 -2.15
CA SER A 257 10.84 6.79 -3.04
C SER A 257 12.33 6.65 -2.75
N HIS A 258 12.68 6.42 -1.47
CA HIS A 258 14.07 6.48 -1.00
C HIS A 258 14.52 5.25 -0.23
N ASP A 259 13.71 4.19 -0.13
CA ASP A 259 13.96 2.98 0.67
C ASP A 259 13.85 3.14 2.20
N VAL A 260 13.93 2.01 2.91
CA VAL A 260 13.81 1.93 4.38
C VAL A 260 15.03 2.53 5.08
N THR A 261 16.21 2.37 4.50
CA THR A 261 17.47 2.86 5.06
C THR A 261 17.48 4.37 5.09
N ALA A 262 17.00 5.03 4.02
CA ALA A 262 16.89 6.49 4.00
C ALA A 262 15.94 7.02 5.07
N VAL A 263 14.80 6.37 5.31
CA VAL A 263 13.88 6.76 6.38
C VAL A 263 14.50 6.52 7.76
N ALA A 264 15.22 5.41 7.94
CA ALA A 264 15.85 5.06 9.21
C ALA A 264 16.94 6.04 9.65
N LYS A 265 17.58 6.78 8.72
CA LYS A 265 18.57 7.82 9.04
C LYS A 265 18.01 8.89 9.98
N TYR A 266 16.71 9.15 9.92
CA TYR A 266 16.07 10.18 10.75
C TYR A 266 15.75 9.72 12.17
N ALA A 267 16.01 8.45 12.51
CA ALA A 267 15.74 7.93 13.84
C ALA A 267 16.57 8.62 14.93
N SER A 268 17.76 9.12 14.60
CA SER A 268 18.60 9.91 15.51
C SER A 268 17.98 11.25 15.91
N PHE A 269 17.05 11.76 15.10
CA PHE A 269 16.39 13.05 15.30
C PHE A 269 14.93 12.91 15.77
N LEU A 270 14.47 11.69 16.05
CA LEU A 270 13.06 11.44 16.41
C LEU A 270 12.66 12.26 17.64
N ASP A 271 11.47 12.86 17.59
CA ASP A 271 10.90 13.75 18.62
C ASP A 271 11.71 15.03 18.89
N GLN A 272 12.76 15.30 18.11
CA GLN A 272 13.51 16.55 18.20
C GLN A 272 12.81 17.69 17.45
N ARG A 273 13.01 18.91 17.95
CA ARG A 273 12.49 20.13 17.33
C ARG A 273 13.39 20.58 16.19
N VAL A 274 12.89 20.49 14.97
CA VAL A 274 13.61 20.88 13.76
C VAL A 274 13.05 22.21 13.25
N PRO A 275 13.88 23.26 13.12
CA PRO A 275 13.47 24.49 12.44
C PRO A 275 13.31 24.21 10.95
N VAL A 276 12.24 24.71 10.34
CA VAL A 276 11.98 24.62 8.90
C VAL A 276 11.87 26.01 8.33
N GLU A 277 12.76 26.35 7.40
CA GLU A 277 12.78 27.61 6.68
C GLU A 277 11.82 27.54 5.48
N LEU A 278 10.91 28.50 5.37
CA LEU A 278 9.90 28.60 4.32
C LEU A 278 10.26 29.77 3.41
N ALA A 279 10.60 29.47 2.16
CA ALA A 279 11.21 30.43 1.23
C ALA A 279 10.24 30.95 0.16
N ALA A 280 9.23 30.16 -0.23
CA ALA A 280 8.26 30.59 -1.23
C ALA A 280 6.95 29.80 -1.15
N LEU A 281 5.86 30.41 -1.63
CA LEU A 281 4.60 29.72 -1.91
C LEU A 281 4.49 29.47 -3.43
N LEU A 282 4.32 28.22 -3.82
CA LEU A 282 3.99 27.84 -5.19
C LEU A 282 2.56 27.34 -5.28
N PHE A 283 1.81 27.81 -6.26
CA PHE A 283 0.44 27.34 -6.49
C PHE A 283 0.06 27.32 -7.98
N SER A 284 -0.78 26.35 -8.33
CA SER A 284 -1.47 26.24 -9.61
C SER A 284 -2.97 26.19 -9.36
N GLU A 285 -3.79 26.03 -10.38
CA GLU A 285 -5.25 25.88 -10.23
C GLU A 285 -5.64 24.77 -9.24
N LYS A 286 -4.82 23.70 -9.13
CA LYS A 286 -5.17 22.46 -8.41
C LYS A 286 -4.25 22.10 -7.25
N LEU A 287 -3.17 22.85 -7.03
CA LEU A 287 -2.12 22.48 -6.07
C LEU A 287 -1.58 23.74 -5.40
N ALA A 288 -1.22 23.66 -4.13
CA ALA A 288 -0.38 24.65 -3.48
C ALA A 288 0.54 24.01 -2.44
N ALA A 289 1.79 24.46 -2.42
CA ALA A 289 2.79 24.04 -1.45
C ALA A 289 3.77 25.17 -1.13
N LEU A 290 4.27 25.16 0.10
CA LEU A 290 5.36 26.03 0.53
C LEU A 290 6.69 25.32 0.25
N GLU A 291 7.57 25.96 -0.50
CA GLU A 291 8.98 25.55 -0.62
C GLU A 291 9.64 25.72 0.75
N ALA A 292 10.29 24.66 1.21
CA ALA A 292 10.72 24.56 2.58
C ALA A 292 12.04 23.80 2.70
N GLU A 293 12.93 24.20 3.61
CA GLU A 293 14.17 23.48 3.89
C GLU A 293 14.31 23.20 5.40
N PRO A 294 14.69 21.99 5.80
CA PRO A 294 14.97 21.69 7.19
C PRO A 294 16.31 22.32 7.62
N GLY A 295 16.36 22.82 8.84
CA GLY A 295 17.55 23.42 9.45
C GLY A 295 18.41 22.39 10.18
N SER A 296 19.09 22.85 11.24
CA SER A 296 20.00 22.00 12.04
C SER A 296 19.48 21.81 13.46
N VAL A 297 19.78 20.66 14.05
CA VAL A 297 19.55 20.36 15.46
C VAL A 297 20.88 20.05 16.11
N GLU A 298 21.21 20.76 17.20
CA GLU A 298 22.49 20.59 17.94
C GLU A 298 23.75 20.70 17.05
N GLY A 299 23.66 21.46 15.95
CA GLY A 299 24.76 21.63 14.98
C GLY A 299 24.80 20.57 13.87
N GLU A 300 23.96 19.54 13.94
CA GLU A 300 23.81 18.56 12.87
C GLU A 300 22.72 18.98 11.89
N LYS A 301 23.06 19.03 10.59
CA LYS A 301 22.12 19.45 9.55
C LYS A 301 21.16 18.33 9.20
N VAL A 302 19.87 18.58 9.36
CA VAL A 302 18.81 17.71 8.82
C VAL A 302 18.65 18.05 7.35
N ASN A 303 18.68 17.07 6.45
CA ASN A 303 18.43 17.27 5.02
C ASN A 303 17.17 16.50 4.62
N SER A 304 16.50 16.92 3.55
CA SER A 304 15.47 16.11 2.90
C SER A 304 16.09 15.31 1.76
N GLU A 305 15.62 14.08 1.54
CA GLU A 305 15.97 13.27 0.36
C GLU A 305 15.18 13.72 -0.89
N ASN A 306 14.14 14.54 -0.72
CA ASN A 306 13.37 15.06 -1.85
C ASN A 306 14.17 16.14 -2.60
N GLN A 307 14.15 16.11 -3.93
CA GLN A 307 14.81 17.14 -4.76
C GLN A 307 14.23 18.54 -4.55
N TRP A 308 12.95 18.62 -4.24
CA TRP A 308 12.25 19.86 -3.94
C TRP A 308 11.45 19.67 -2.65
N PRO A 309 12.06 19.96 -1.48
CA PRO A 309 11.40 19.77 -0.22
C PRO A 309 10.32 20.86 -0.03
N HIS A 310 9.14 20.43 0.38
CA HIS A 310 7.98 21.31 0.45
C HIS A 310 6.95 20.82 1.48
N VAL A 311 6.07 21.74 1.86
CA VAL A 311 4.89 21.50 2.71
C VAL A 311 3.65 21.71 1.86
N THR A 312 2.92 20.64 1.54
CA THR A 312 1.66 20.76 0.79
C THR A 312 0.59 21.42 1.65
N VAL A 313 0.02 22.52 1.17
CA VAL A 313 -1.01 23.29 1.89
C VAL A 313 -2.40 23.15 1.28
N TRP A 314 -2.52 22.80 0.00
CA TRP A 314 -3.81 22.56 -0.61
C TRP A 314 -3.75 21.67 -1.86
N THR A 315 -4.79 20.87 -2.07
CA THR A 315 -5.02 20.06 -3.27
C THR A 315 -6.47 20.18 -3.70
N GLY A 316 -6.72 20.29 -5.00
CA GLY A 316 -8.05 20.24 -5.57
C GLY A 316 -8.73 18.87 -5.40
N GLU A 317 -10.04 18.82 -5.64
CA GLU A 317 -10.81 17.58 -5.53
C GLU A 317 -10.26 16.48 -6.46
N GLY A 318 -10.01 15.30 -5.91
CA GLY A 318 -9.48 14.14 -6.65
C GLY A 318 -7.98 14.17 -6.95
N VAL A 319 -7.26 15.22 -6.53
CA VAL A 319 -5.82 15.36 -6.74
C VAL A 319 -5.06 14.77 -5.56
N ALA A 320 -4.06 13.92 -5.83
CA ALA A 320 -3.26 13.32 -4.77
C ALA A 320 -2.20 14.31 -4.25
N VAL A 321 -1.94 14.32 -2.93
CA VAL A 321 -0.93 15.17 -2.27
C VAL A 321 0.45 15.08 -2.95
N ARG A 322 0.83 13.87 -3.41
CA ARG A 322 2.10 13.63 -4.11
C ARG A 322 2.27 14.43 -5.41
N GLU A 323 1.18 14.88 -6.03
CA GLU A 323 1.23 15.67 -7.27
C GLU A 323 1.79 17.07 -7.03
N ALA A 324 1.85 17.55 -5.78
CA ALA A 324 2.50 18.80 -5.42
C ALA A 324 3.99 18.84 -5.86
N ASN A 325 4.67 17.69 -5.93
CA ASN A 325 6.03 17.58 -6.46
C ASN A 325 6.19 18.10 -7.91
N THR A 326 5.10 18.24 -8.66
CA THR A 326 5.11 18.74 -10.04
C THR A 326 5.08 20.28 -10.12
N LEU A 327 4.87 20.99 -9.01
CA LEU A 327 4.78 22.45 -8.99
C LEU A 327 5.99 23.18 -9.61
N PRO A 328 7.26 22.77 -9.37
CA PRO A 328 8.40 23.36 -10.06
C PRO A 328 8.35 23.20 -11.59
N GLN A 329 7.90 22.04 -12.06
CA GLN A 329 7.72 21.79 -13.50
C GLN A 329 6.55 22.59 -14.08
N LEU A 330 5.46 22.76 -13.32
CA LEU A 330 4.35 23.60 -13.73
C LEU A 330 4.75 25.07 -13.80
N LEU A 331 5.61 25.53 -12.88
CA LEU A 331 6.17 26.87 -12.88
C LEU A 331 7.01 27.12 -14.14
N SER A 332 7.89 26.19 -14.51
CA SER A 332 8.70 26.32 -15.74
C SER A 332 7.86 26.30 -17.03
N GLN A 333 6.65 25.73 -16.97
CA GLN A 333 5.66 25.77 -18.05
C GLN A 333 4.74 27.00 -18.02
N GLY A 334 4.90 27.91 -17.05
CA GLY A 334 4.00 29.06 -16.86
C GLY A 334 2.59 28.71 -16.36
N LYS A 335 2.41 27.49 -15.81
CA LYS A 335 1.12 26.97 -15.29
C LYS A 335 1.01 27.04 -13.76
N ALA A 336 2.06 27.47 -13.08
CA ALA A 336 2.04 27.77 -11.65
C ALA A 336 2.60 29.16 -11.40
N THR A 337 2.24 29.72 -10.25
CA THR A 337 2.75 30.99 -9.74
C THR A 337 3.67 30.70 -8.56
N ARG A 338 4.76 31.46 -8.46
CA ARG A 338 5.66 31.49 -7.30
C ARG A 338 5.60 32.85 -6.65
N ILE A 339 5.47 32.87 -5.32
CA ILE A 339 5.52 34.07 -4.49
C ILE A 339 6.65 33.87 -3.47
N ASP A 340 7.70 34.67 -3.57
CA ASP A 340 8.85 34.59 -2.68
C ASP A 340 8.52 35.18 -1.30
N ILE A 341 9.07 34.56 -0.26
CA ILE A 341 8.98 34.99 1.13
C ILE A 341 10.34 35.58 1.50
N ASN A 342 10.43 36.90 1.56
CA ASN A 342 11.68 37.61 1.86
C ASN A 342 11.49 38.62 3.02
N PRO A 343 12.18 38.43 4.16
CA PRO A 343 13.06 37.30 4.49
C PRO A 343 12.28 35.99 4.63
N PRO A 344 12.92 34.82 4.42
CA PRO A 344 12.30 33.52 4.69
C PRO A 344 11.77 33.43 6.11
N VAL A 345 10.68 32.70 6.30
CA VAL A 345 10.03 32.52 7.61
C VAL A 345 10.40 31.16 8.17
N THR A 346 10.85 31.10 9.42
CA THR A 346 11.15 29.82 10.08
C THR A 346 10.00 29.40 10.98
N ILE A 347 9.51 28.16 10.81
CA ILE A 347 8.55 27.51 11.70
C ILE A 347 9.20 26.25 12.27
N THR A 348 9.09 26.04 13.57
CA THR A 348 9.70 24.86 14.23
C THR A 348 8.67 23.77 14.42
N GLY A 349 8.98 22.57 13.93
CA GLY A 349 8.15 21.37 14.10
C GLY A 349 8.88 20.23 14.80
N ASN A 350 8.18 19.14 15.09
CA ASN A 350 8.77 17.93 15.63
C ASN A 350 9.05 16.94 14.50
N LEU A 351 10.22 16.31 14.50
CA LEU A 351 10.47 15.21 13.59
C LEU A 351 9.74 13.96 14.08
N GLU A 352 8.90 13.42 13.20
CA GLU A 352 8.01 12.30 13.48
C GLU A 352 8.09 11.26 12.36
N PHE A 353 7.77 10.02 12.72
CA PHE A 353 7.56 8.94 11.78
C PHE A 353 6.06 8.67 11.60
N PHE A 354 5.63 8.50 10.35
CA PHE A 354 4.22 8.41 9.95
C PHE A 354 3.85 7.09 9.34
#